data_AF-A0A966N4C0-F1
#
_entry.id   AF-A0A966N4C0-F1
#
_cell.length_a   1.000
_cell.length_b   1.000
_cell.length_c   1.000
_cell.angle_alpha   90.00
_cell.angle_beta   90.00
_cell.angle_gamma   90.00
#
_symmetry.space_group_name_H-M   'P 1'
#
loop_
_entity.id
_entity.type
_entity.pdbx_description
1 polymer ?
#
loop_
_entity_poly.entity_id
_entity_poly.type
_entity_poly.pdbx_seq_one_letter_code
_entity_poly.pdbx_strand_id
1 'polypeptide(L)'
;MSPSSAGTARKIAPATGKLGVLTVGLGAVSSTLIAGVELAKRGMATPIGSLAQMGTIRLGKRTDNRSPLIKDFVPLAKLEDIEWGAWDPFPDDAYVAAQRAGVLEGPRHIEAISDTLRAIRPMKAAFDREYVKNISADNTLGTINKRAMLNAIREDINRFRDEKKVDRVVMIWCASTEKFIEPGAAHRDLASFEKAIDANDPTIAPSMLYAYAAILEGIPFANGAPNLAVDTPVLRDFATEKGVAISGKDFKTGQTMVKTVIAPMLKARMLGLSGWYSTNILG
;
A
#
# COMPACT_ATOMS: atom_id res chain seq x y z
N MET A 1 -0.17 -31.90 -24.09
CA MET A 1 0.12 -31.29 -22.77
C MET A 1 -0.59 -32.13 -21.72
N SER A 2 0.18 -32.90 -20.94
CA SER A 2 -0.37 -33.68 -19.84
C SER A 2 -1.06 -32.75 -18.83
N PRO A 3 -2.23 -33.12 -18.26
CA PRO A 3 -2.86 -32.30 -17.23
C PRO A 3 -1.89 -32.21 -16.05
N SER A 4 -1.47 -30.99 -15.70
CA SER A 4 -0.70 -30.76 -14.47
C SER A 4 -1.48 -31.36 -13.30
N SER A 5 -0.81 -32.18 -12.48
CA SER A 5 -1.37 -32.76 -11.27
C SER A 5 -2.28 -31.78 -10.54
N ALA A 6 -3.53 -32.18 -10.30
CA ALA A 6 -4.45 -31.43 -9.46
C ALA A 6 -3.77 -31.21 -8.10
N GLY A 7 -3.28 -29.99 -7.87
CA GLY A 7 -2.58 -29.64 -6.64
C GLY A 7 -3.48 -29.92 -5.44
N THR A 8 -2.91 -30.48 -4.38
CA THR A 8 -3.59 -30.62 -3.08
C THR A 8 -4.22 -29.30 -2.68
N ALA A 9 -5.51 -29.31 -2.33
CA ALA A 9 -6.22 -28.13 -1.90
C ALA A 9 -5.47 -27.46 -0.74
N ARG A 10 -4.99 -26.23 -0.95
CA ARG A 10 -4.32 -25.46 0.10
C ARG A 10 -5.35 -25.10 1.18
N LYS A 11 -5.02 -25.37 2.44
CA LYS A 11 -5.83 -24.92 3.58
C LYS A 11 -5.68 -23.40 3.70
N ILE A 12 -6.77 -22.67 3.47
CA ILE A 12 -6.82 -21.21 3.60
C ILE A 12 -7.11 -20.89 5.07
N ALA A 13 -6.23 -20.09 5.70
CA ALA A 13 -6.44 -19.65 7.07
C ALA A 13 -7.65 -18.69 7.15
N PRO A 14 -8.44 -18.73 8.24
CA PRO A 14 -9.53 -17.79 8.43
C PRO A 14 -9.00 -16.38 8.71
N ALA A 15 -9.77 -15.35 8.35
CA ALA A 15 -9.41 -13.96 8.57
C ALA A 15 -9.90 -13.45 9.94
N THR A 16 -9.57 -14.15 11.02
CA THR A 16 -9.93 -13.78 12.39
C THR A 16 -9.04 -12.68 12.96
N GLY A 17 -9.54 -11.99 13.99
CA GLY A 17 -8.76 -10.99 14.72
C GLY A 17 -8.62 -9.66 13.98
N LYS A 18 -8.08 -8.66 14.67
CA LYS A 18 -7.93 -7.30 14.15
C LYS A 18 -6.84 -7.23 13.10
N LEU A 19 -7.07 -6.48 12.03
CA LEU A 19 -6.13 -6.20 10.96
C LEU A 19 -5.58 -4.78 11.10
N GLY A 20 -4.30 -4.67 11.41
CA GLY A 20 -3.55 -3.43 11.29
C GLY A 20 -3.30 -3.07 9.82
N VAL A 21 -3.68 -1.87 9.40
CA VAL A 21 -3.32 -1.31 8.10
C VAL A 21 -2.45 -0.10 8.33
N LEU A 22 -1.17 -0.23 7.98
CA LEU A 22 -0.15 0.79 8.15
C LEU A 22 0.11 1.50 6.81
N THR A 23 -0.15 2.81 6.74
CA THR A 23 0.15 3.60 5.53
C THR A 23 1.43 4.40 5.71
N VAL A 24 2.37 4.30 4.76
CA VAL A 24 3.45 5.27 4.64
C VAL A 24 2.92 6.42 3.81
N GLY A 25 2.81 7.60 4.39
CA GLY A 25 2.02 8.72 3.87
C GLY A 25 0.59 8.71 4.45
N LEU A 26 0.17 9.85 4.98
CA LEU A 26 -1.18 10.22 5.40
C LEU A 26 -1.73 11.36 4.50
N GLY A 27 -1.32 11.40 3.23
CA GLY A 27 -1.84 12.34 2.23
C GLY A 27 -3.21 11.97 1.67
N ALA A 28 -3.58 12.58 0.54
CA ALA A 28 -4.91 12.48 -0.08
C ALA A 28 -5.41 11.04 -0.30
N VAL A 29 -4.54 10.12 -0.73
CA VAL A 29 -4.93 8.72 -0.99
C VAL A 29 -5.29 7.99 0.30
N SER A 30 -4.40 8.02 1.28
CA SER A 30 -4.55 7.36 2.58
C SER A 30 -5.67 7.96 3.41
N SER A 31 -5.79 9.29 3.50
CA SER A 31 -6.84 9.94 4.28
C SER A 31 -8.23 9.67 3.70
N THR A 32 -8.35 9.67 2.37
CA THR A 32 -9.59 9.29 1.67
C THR A 32 -9.91 7.81 1.84
N LEU A 33 -8.91 6.92 1.78
CA LEU A 33 -9.11 5.48 2.03
C LEU A 33 -9.66 5.25 3.45
N ILE A 34 -9.00 5.83 4.45
CA ILE A 34 -9.41 5.72 5.86
C ILE A 34 -10.85 6.22 6.01
N ALA A 35 -11.13 7.44 5.56
CA ALA A 35 -12.47 8.03 5.67
C ALA A 35 -13.55 7.21 4.95
N GLY A 36 -13.27 6.72 3.74
CA GLY A 36 -14.19 5.87 2.99
C GLY A 36 -14.51 4.55 3.69
N VAL A 37 -13.51 3.91 4.31
CA VAL A 37 -13.72 2.71 5.12
C VAL A 37 -14.50 3.01 6.39
N GLU A 38 -14.20 4.10 7.11
CA GLU A 38 -14.94 4.48 8.32
C GLU A 38 -16.41 4.82 8.05
N LEU A 39 -16.70 5.47 6.91
CA LEU A 39 -18.08 5.68 6.47
C LEU A 39 -18.79 4.37 6.13
N ALA A 40 -18.10 3.44 5.45
CA ALA A 40 -18.65 2.14 5.10
C ALA A 40 -18.93 1.27 6.33
N LYS A 41 -18.01 1.23 7.30
CA LYS A 41 -18.18 0.57 8.62
C LYS A 41 -19.47 1.01 9.32
N ARG A 42 -19.83 2.29 9.19
CA ARG A 42 -21.01 2.89 9.83
C ARG A 42 -22.28 2.83 8.98
N GLY A 43 -22.23 2.19 7.81
CA GLY A 43 -23.36 2.15 6.88
C GLY A 43 -23.72 3.51 6.27
N MET A 44 -22.83 4.50 6.35
CA MET A 44 -23.05 5.86 5.83
C MET A 44 -22.59 6.00 4.37
N ALA A 45 -21.82 5.04 3.86
CA ALA A 45 -21.41 4.96 2.47
C ALA A 45 -21.31 3.51 1.99
N THR A 46 -21.40 3.32 0.68
CA THR A 46 -21.11 2.05 0.01
C THR A 46 -19.68 2.10 -0.54
N PRO A 47 -18.86 1.04 -0.43
CA PRO A 47 -17.47 1.03 -0.91
C PRO A 47 -17.37 0.89 -2.45
N ILE A 48 -17.96 1.84 -3.17
CA ILE A 48 -18.01 1.88 -4.63
C ILE A 48 -16.59 1.89 -5.21
N GLY A 49 -16.35 1.01 -6.19
CA GLY A 49 -15.04 0.82 -6.81
C GLY A 49 -14.16 -0.24 -6.14
N SER A 50 -14.55 -0.77 -4.97
CA SER A 50 -13.80 -1.84 -4.31
C SER A 50 -14.15 -3.22 -4.89
N LEU A 51 -13.21 -3.82 -5.63
CA LEU A 51 -13.36 -5.18 -6.15
C LEU A 51 -13.57 -6.21 -5.03
N ALA A 52 -12.82 -6.09 -3.93
CA ALA A 52 -12.94 -7.02 -2.81
C ALA A 52 -14.31 -6.97 -2.12
N GLN A 53 -14.93 -5.79 -2.05
CA GLN A 53 -16.19 -5.58 -1.33
C GLN A 53 -17.44 -5.74 -2.21
N MET A 54 -17.35 -5.38 -3.50
CA MET A 54 -18.48 -5.34 -4.42
C MET A 54 -18.35 -6.28 -5.62
N GLY A 55 -17.16 -6.81 -5.88
CA GLY A 55 -16.94 -7.76 -6.96
C GLY A 55 -17.60 -9.11 -6.68
N THR A 56 -17.98 -9.81 -7.74
CA THR A 56 -18.49 -11.18 -7.68
C THR A 56 -17.51 -12.15 -8.32
N ILE A 57 -17.57 -13.41 -7.90
CA ILE A 57 -16.81 -14.51 -8.51
C ILE A 57 -17.78 -15.51 -9.13
N ARG A 58 -17.62 -15.82 -10.42
CA ARG A 58 -18.47 -16.81 -11.08
C ARG A 58 -18.00 -18.23 -10.73
N LEU A 59 -18.89 -19.03 -10.18
CA LEU A 59 -18.66 -20.44 -9.86
C LEU A 59 -19.45 -21.33 -10.82
N GLY A 60 -18.81 -22.35 -11.38
CA GLY A 60 -19.46 -23.32 -12.27
C GLY A 60 -19.81 -22.74 -13.66
N LYS A 61 -20.84 -23.31 -14.29
CA LYS A 61 -21.29 -22.92 -15.63
C LYS A 61 -22.08 -21.62 -15.58
N ARG A 62 -22.15 -20.91 -16.71
CA ARG A 62 -22.94 -19.68 -16.84
C ARG A 62 -24.43 -19.88 -16.52
N THR A 63 -24.96 -21.06 -16.81
CA THR A 63 -26.36 -21.45 -16.58
C THR A 63 -26.71 -21.61 -15.10
N ASP A 64 -25.71 -21.79 -14.24
CA ASP A 64 -25.93 -22.13 -12.82
C ASP A 64 -26.24 -20.87 -11.99
N ASN A 65 -26.07 -19.68 -12.57
CA ASN A 65 -26.31 -18.37 -11.94
C ASN A 65 -25.65 -18.20 -10.54
N ARG A 66 -24.50 -18.84 -10.33
CA ARG A 66 -23.74 -18.79 -9.07
C ARG A 66 -22.63 -17.76 -9.14
N SER A 67 -22.92 -16.55 -8.69
CA SER A 67 -21.97 -15.43 -8.65
C SER A 67 -21.99 -14.71 -7.30
N PRO A 68 -21.56 -15.35 -6.20
CA PRO A 68 -21.49 -14.70 -4.89
C PRO A 68 -20.50 -13.53 -4.89
N LEU A 69 -20.65 -12.63 -3.92
CA LEU A 69 -19.66 -11.58 -3.67
C LEU A 69 -18.33 -12.21 -3.25
N ILE A 70 -17.22 -11.59 -3.63
CA ILE A 70 -15.87 -12.05 -3.28
C ILE A 70 -15.72 -12.12 -1.76
N LYS A 71 -16.14 -11.09 -1.04
CA LYS A 71 -16.11 -11.04 0.43
C LYS A 71 -16.93 -12.13 1.14
N ASP A 72 -17.93 -12.68 0.48
CA ASP A 72 -18.77 -13.77 1.01
C ASP A 72 -18.22 -15.15 0.63
N PHE A 73 -17.25 -15.19 -0.31
CA PHE A 73 -16.67 -16.42 -0.83
C PHE A 73 -15.30 -16.75 -0.24
N VAL A 74 -14.42 -15.74 -0.05
CA VAL A 74 -13.09 -15.93 0.53
C VAL A 74 -12.99 -15.28 1.91
N PRO A 75 -12.21 -15.83 2.85
CA PRO A 75 -12.07 -15.27 4.19
C PRO A 75 -11.25 -13.97 4.13
N LEU A 76 -11.93 -12.83 3.98
CA LEU A 76 -11.35 -11.49 4.09
C LEU A 76 -11.57 -10.94 5.49
N ALA A 77 -10.65 -10.08 5.96
CA ALA A 77 -10.90 -9.29 7.16
C ALA A 77 -12.13 -8.42 6.91
N LYS A 78 -13.01 -8.31 7.91
CA LYS A 78 -14.14 -7.40 7.80
C LYS A 78 -13.63 -5.97 7.90
N LEU A 79 -14.40 -5.02 7.38
CA LEU A 79 -14.00 -3.62 7.48
C LEU A 79 -13.89 -3.22 8.95
N GLU A 80 -14.82 -3.68 9.80
CA GLU A 80 -14.89 -3.38 11.24
C GLU A 80 -13.66 -3.85 12.02
N ASP A 81 -12.93 -4.85 11.51
CA ASP A 81 -11.72 -5.39 12.14
C ASP A 81 -10.46 -4.56 11.84
N ILE A 82 -10.56 -3.53 10.99
CA ILE A 82 -9.41 -2.70 10.58
C ILE A 82 -9.05 -1.65 11.63
N GLU A 83 -7.78 -1.64 12.02
CA GLU A 83 -7.12 -0.61 12.84
C GLU A 83 -6.08 0.13 11.99
N TRP A 84 -6.05 1.46 12.08
CA TRP A 84 -5.19 2.30 11.24
C TRP A 84 -3.96 2.80 11.99
N GLY A 85 -2.82 2.76 11.31
CA GLY A 85 -1.62 3.52 11.67
C GLY A 85 -1.01 4.17 10.43
N ALA A 86 -0.29 5.26 10.61
CA ALA A 86 0.32 5.96 9.50
C ALA A 86 1.67 6.57 9.90
N TRP A 87 2.55 6.75 8.92
CA TRP A 87 3.69 7.66 9.00
C TRP A 87 3.45 8.82 8.04
N ASP A 88 3.81 10.03 8.41
CA ASP A 88 3.80 11.16 7.49
C ASP A 88 4.80 12.23 7.94
N PRO A 89 5.55 12.86 7.01
CA PRO A 89 6.46 13.95 7.36
C PRO A 89 5.72 15.21 7.84
N PHE A 90 4.41 15.34 7.61
CA PHE A 90 3.54 16.36 8.21
C PHE A 90 2.85 15.83 9.48
N PRO A 91 2.61 16.67 10.50
CA PRO A 91 2.01 16.25 11.78
C PRO A 91 0.47 16.20 11.76
N ASP A 92 -0.15 16.51 10.62
CA ASP A 92 -1.59 16.58 10.44
C ASP A 92 -2.24 15.21 10.73
N ASP A 93 -3.25 15.17 11.61
CA ASP A 93 -4.06 13.97 11.79
C ASP A 93 -4.91 13.67 10.54
N ALA A 94 -5.51 12.48 10.48
CA ALA A 94 -6.26 12.06 9.30
C ALA A 94 -7.46 12.97 9.00
N TYR A 95 -7.98 13.71 9.97
CA TYR A 95 -9.07 14.67 9.77
C TYR A 95 -8.55 15.88 9.00
N VAL A 96 -7.46 16.51 9.48
CA VAL A 96 -6.85 17.66 8.82
C VAL A 96 -6.37 17.26 7.42
N ALA A 97 -5.74 16.09 7.29
CA ALA A 97 -5.29 15.57 6.01
C ALA A 97 -6.44 15.32 5.02
N ALA A 98 -7.58 14.78 5.48
CA ALA A 98 -8.76 14.56 4.64
C ALA A 98 -9.39 15.88 4.18
N GLN A 99 -9.48 16.89 5.06
CA GLN A 99 -9.98 18.21 4.70
C GLN A 99 -9.07 18.90 3.69
N ARG A 100 -7.76 18.88 3.93
CA ARG A 100 -6.76 19.48 3.04
C ARG A 100 -6.73 18.82 1.66
N ALA A 101 -6.96 17.50 1.60
CA ALA A 101 -7.00 16.77 0.35
C ALA A 101 -8.14 17.22 -0.58
N GLY A 102 -9.23 17.80 -0.05
CA GLY A 102 -10.33 18.33 -0.86
C GLY A 102 -11.09 17.26 -1.66
N VAL A 103 -10.92 15.98 -1.35
CA VAL A 103 -11.55 14.86 -2.08
C VAL A 103 -12.98 14.60 -1.59
N LEU A 104 -13.21 14.73 -0.29
CA LEU A 104 -14.49 14.44 0.35
C LEU A 104 -15.17 15.74 0.81
N GLU A 105 -16.48 15.85 0.60
CA GLU A 105 -17.28 16.95 1.15
C GLU A 105 -17.22 16.96 2.69
N GLY A 106 -16.63 18.01 3.27
CA GLY A 106 -16.40 18.13 4.72
C GLY A 106 -17.65 17.88 5.57
N PRO A 107 -18.72 18.68 5.44
CA PRO A 107 -19.92 18.56 6.26
C PRO A 107 -20.60 17.19 6.16
N ARG A 108 -20.58 16.57 4.98
CA ARG A 108 -21.31 15.33 4.70
C ARG A 108 -20.51 14.08 5.05
N HIS A 109 -19.23 14.06 4.69
CA HIS A 109 -18.40 12.86 4.75
C HIS A 109 -17.42 12.89 5.92
N ILE A 110 -16.86 14.05 6.29
CA ILE A 110 -15.75 14.13 7.25
C ILE A 110 -16.27 14.35 8.67
N GLU A 111 -17.22 15.27 8.87
CA GLU A 111 -17.68 15.63 10.22
C GLU A 111 -18.28 14.46 10.99
N ALA A 112 -19.05 13.62 10.30
CA ALA A 112 -19.67 12.43 10.87
C ALA A 112 -18.67 11.42 11.46
N ILE A 113 -17.43 11.39 10.96
CA ILE A 113 -16.36 10.47 11.38
C ILE A 113 -15.17 11.20 12.01
N SER A 114 -15.33 12.47 12.37
CA SER A 114 -14.22 13.36 12.71
C SER A 114 -13.42 12.90 13.93
N ASP A 115 -14.08 12.38 14.98
CA ASP A 115 -13.39 11.85 16.17
C ASP A 115 -12.48 10.66 15.83
N THR A 116 -12.94 9.77 14.94
CA THR A 116 -12.12 8.63 14.49
C THR A 116 -10.93 9.09 13.66
N LEU A 117 -11.12 10.07 12.78
CA LEU A 117 -10.03 10.62 11.97
C LEU A 117 -9.00 11.38 12.82
N ARG A 118 -9.43 12.19 13.80
CA ARG A 118 -8.52 12.92 14.71
C ARG A 118 -7.69 11.99 15.62
N ALA A 119 -8.20 10.80 15.90
CA ALA A 119 -7.49 9.78 16.67
C ALA A 119 -6.32 9.15 15.88
N ILE A 120 -6.29 9.30 14.55
CA ILE A 120 -5.23 8.75 13.68
C ILE A 120 -4.22 9.85 13.42
N ARG A 121 -3.19 9.90 14.28
CA ARG A 121 -2.05 10.80 14.14
C ARG A 121 -0.86 10.08 13.50
N PRO A 122 -0.15 10.71 12.56
CA PRO A 122 0.99 10.09 11.91
C PRO A 122 2.18 9.98 12.87
N MET A 123 2.84 8.82 12.85
CA MET A 123 4.17 8.62 13.39
C MET A 123 5.20 9.42 12.57
N LYS A 124 6.35 9.72 13.16
CA LYS A 124 7.44 10.44 12.49
C LYS A 124 7.94 9.65 11.29
N ALA A 125 7.96 10.27 10.11
CA ALA A 125 8.41 9.57 8.90
C ALA A 125 9.94 9.39 8.88
N ALA A 126 10.39 8.19 8.50
CA ALA A 126 11.69 8.02 7.86
C ALA A 126 11.64 8.74 6.50
N PHE A 127 12.24 9.93 6.44
CA PHE A 127 12.10 10.87 5.34
C PHE A 127 13.46 11.47 4.98
N ASP A 128 13.74 11.54 3.68
CA ASP A 128 14.96 12.13 3.14
C ASP A 128 14.62 13.01 1.93
N ARG A 129 14.91 14.31 2.07
CA ARG A 129 14.61 15.35 1.08
C ARG A 129 15.36 15.15 -0.23
N GLU A 130 16.47 14.41 -0.23
CA GLU A 130 17.20 14.10 -1.45
C GLU A 130 16.40 13.22 -2.41
N TYR A 131 15.39 12.51 -1.92
CA TYR A 131 14.48 11.72 -2.74
C TYR A 131 13.19 12.46 -3.10
N VAL A 132 12.78 13.45 -2.30
CA VAL A 132 11.56 14.25 -2.52
C VAL A 132 11.83 15.73 -2.20
N LYS A 133 12.44 16.44 -3.16
CA LYS A 133 13.01 17.79 -2.95
C LYS A 133 12.00 18.89 -2.63
N ASN A 134 10.77 18.76 -3.13
CA ASN A 134 9.74 19.80 -3.03
C ASN A 134 8.95 19.76 -1.72
N ILE A 135 9.29 18.86 -0.80
CA ILE A 135 8.64 18.75 0.51
C ILE A 135 9.56 19.30 1.60
N SER A 136 9.00 20.18 2.42
CA SER A 136 9.61 20.68 3.65
C SER A 136 8.62 20.46 4.77
N ALA A 137 8.98 19.61 5.73
CA ALA A 137 8.10 19.20 6.81
C ALA A 137 8.92 18.78 8.04
N ASP A 138 8.29 18.75 9.20
CA ASP A 138 8.91 18.71 10.52
C ASP A 138 8.63 17.42 11.32
N ASN A 139 7.61 16.64 10.97
CA ASN A 139 7.29 15.35 11.59
C ASN A 139 8.15 14.20 11.03
N THR A 140 9.48 14.36 11.11
CA THR A 140 10.45 13.40 10.56
C THR A 140 11.37 12.87 11.67
N LEU A 141 12.06 11.76 11.40
CA LEU A 141 13.13 11.25 12.26
C LEU A 141 14.38 12.16 12.29
N GLY A 142 14.40 13.24 11.48
CA GLY A 142 15.54 14.13 11.35
C GLY A 142 16.70 13.49 10.59
N THR A 143 17.90 14.06 10.75
CA THR A 143 19.13 13.52 10.15
C THR A 143 19.71 12.45 11.06
N ILE A 144 19.35 11.20 10.79
CA ILE A 144 19.90 10.01 11.46
C ILE A 144 20.43 9.03 10.41
N ASN A 145 21.26 8.08 10.82
CA ASN A 145 21.78 7.08 9.91
C ASN A 145 20.68 6.09 9.46
N LYS A 146 20.85 5.46 8.30
CA LYS A 146 19.82 4.59 7.68
C LYS A 146 19.51 3.34 8.51
N ARG A 147 20.49 2.80 9.23
CA ARG A 147 20.26 1.70 10.19
C ARG A 147 19.33 2.14 11.32
N ALA A 148 19.52 3.34 11.86
CA ALA A 148 18.65 3.91 12.88
C ALA A 148 17.26 4.22 12.32
N MET A 149 17.15 4.72 11.08
CA MET A 149 15.84 4.89 10.41
C MET A 149 15.11 3.55 10.29
N LEU A 150 15.80 2.49 9.83
CA LEU A 150 15.24 1.16 9.71
C LEU A 150 14.73 0.65 11.07
N ASN A 151 15.54 0.76 12.11
CA ASN A 151 15.17 0.30 13.45
C ASN A 151 13.98 1.09 14.02
N ALA A 152 13.93 2.41 13.82
CA ALA A 152 12.80 3.23 14.24
C ALA A 152 11.48 2.80 13.55
N ILE A 153 11.50 2.48 12.25
CA ILE A 153 10.33 1.95 11.55
C ILE A 153 9.86 0.64 12.19
N ARG A 154 10.79 -0.25 12.55
CA ARG A 154 10.49 -1.54 13.18
C ARG A 154 9.95 -1.37 14.61
N GLU A 155 10.50 -0.44 15.37
CA GLU A 155 10.00 -0.08 16.70
C GLU A 155 8.57 0.47 16.62
N ASP A 156 8.29 1.34 15.64
CA ASP A 156 6.97 1.88 15.38
C ASP A 156 5.94 0.80 15.04
N ILE A 157 6.31 -0.16 14.18
CA ILE A 157 5.48 -1.33 13.86
C ILE A 157 5.13 -2.12 15.13
N ASN A 158 6.14 -2.42 15.96
CA ASN A 158 5.94 -3.23 17.16
C ASN A 158 5.10 -2.51 18.20
N ARG A 159 5.37 -1.22 18.43
CA ARG A 159 4.54 -0.38 19.31
C ARG A 159 3.09 -0.31 18.83
N PHE A 160 2.87 -0.15 17.52
CA PHE A 160 1.52 -0.17 16.95
C PHE A 160 0.80 -1.51 17.20
N ARG A 161 1.49 -2.65 17.03
CA ARG A 161 0.93 -3.98 17.34
C ARG A 161 0.52 -4.08 18.81
N ASP A 162 1.38 -3.61 19.70
CA ASP A 162 1.17 -3.67 21.14
C ASP A 162 0.03 -2.75 21.61
N GLU A 163 -0.06 -1.54 21.07
CA GLU A 163 -1.09 -0.57 21.44
C GLU A 163 -2.46 -0.93 20.87
N LYS A 164 -2.52 -1.32 19.59
CA LYS A 164 -3.79 -1.63 18.91
C LYS A 164 -4.27 -3.07 19.09
N LYS A 165 -3.40 -3.95 19.61
CA LYS A 165 -3.68 -5.39 19.81
C LYS A 165 -4.16 -6.04 18.51
N VAL A 166 -3.41 -5.82 17.43
CA VAL A 166 -3.70 -6.39 16.11
C VAL A 166 -3.03 -7.75 15.91
N ASP A 167 -3.76 -8.70 15.35
CA ASP A 167 -3.27 -10.07 15.10
C ASP A 167 -2.48 -10.16 13.79
N ARG A 168 -2.83 -9.31 12.83
CA ARG A 168 -2.25 -9.27 11.49
C ARG A 168 -1.99 -7.83 11.10
N VAL A 169 -0.97 -7.61 10.26
CA VAL A 169 -0.63 -6.27 9.77
C VAL A 169 -0.35 -6.34 8.28
N VAL A 170 -0.75 -5.30 7.54
CA VAL A 170 -0.32 -5.03 6.16
C VAL A 170 0.20 -3.60 6.09
N MET A 171 1.24 -3.38 5.28
CA MET A 171 1.81 -2.06 5.04
C MET A 171 1.60 -1.63 3.58
N ILE A 172 1.24 -0.36 3.38
CA ILE A 172 0.98 0.22 2.06
C ILE A 172 1.77 1.52 1.93
N TRP A 173 2.62 1.61 0.90
CA TRP A 173 3.25 2.87 0.54
C TRP A 173 2.27 3.75 -0.25
N CYS A 174 1.87 4.86 0.35
CA CYS A 174 1.03 5.90 -0.22
C CYS A 174 1.73 7.27 -0.25
N ALA A 175 3.02 7.32 0.09
CA ALA A 175 3.79 8.54 0.17
C ALA A 175 4.24 9.01 -1.23
N SER A 176 4.79 10.22 -1.28
CA SER A 176 5.25 10.85 -2.50
C SER A 176 6.20 9.97 -3.31
N THR A 177 6.12 10.10 -4.62
CA THR A 177 7.05 9.45 -5.54
C THR A 177 8.46 9.97 -5.30
N GLU A 178 9.34 9.07 -4.87
CA GLU A 178 10.78 9.33 -4.78
C GLU A 178 11.40 9.45 -6.17
N LYS A 179 12.54 10.17 -6.26
CA LYS A 179 13.35 10.20 -7.48
C LYS A 179 13.68 8.79 -7.97
N PHE A 180 13.87 8.67 -9.29
CA PHE A 180 14.33 7.43 -9.90
C PHE A 180 15.76 7.09 -9.46
N ILE A 181 16.02 5.80 -9.24
CA ILE A 181 17.31 5.23 -8.90
C ILE A 181 17.46 3.94 -9.71
N GLU A 182 18.65 3.69 -10.23
CA GLU A 182 18.95 2.43 -10.91
C GLU A 182 19.43 1.37 -9.91
N PRO A 183 19.05 0.09 -10.10
CA PRO A 183 19.68 -1.02 -9.39
C PRO A 183 21.20 -1.00 -9.56
N GLY A 184 21.94 -1.25 -8.47
CA GLY A 184 23.40 -1.16 -8.44
C GLY A 184 23.98 -2.20 -7.49
N ALA A 185 25.28 -2.10 -7.20
CA ALA A 185 25.98 -3.06 -6.35
C ALA A 185 25.35 -3.24 -4.96
N ALA A 186 24.82 -2.15 -4.38
CA ALA A 186 24.10 -2.16 -3.10
C ALA A 186 22.80 -2.99 -3.13
N HIS A 187 22.21 -3.22 -4.30
CA HIS A 187 20.89 -3.84 -4.45
C HIS A 187 20.95 -5.31 -4.93
N ARG A 188 22.15 -5.89 -5.02
CA ARG A 188 22.35 -7.23 -5.62
C ARG A 188 22.00 -8.38 -4.69
N ASP A 189 22.47 -8.32 -3.46
CA ASP A 189 22.33 -9.37 -2.47
C ASP A 189 22.19 -8.77 -1.07
N LEU A 190 21.70 -9.58 -0.12
CA LEU A 190 21.35 -9.11 1.21
C LEU A 190 22.57 -8.57 1.96
N ALA A 191 23.74 -9.19 1.82
CA ALA A 191 24.95 -8.74 2.49
C ALA A 191 25.40 -7.35 1.99
N SER A 192 25.34 -7.12 0.68
CA SER A 192 25.65 -5.83 0.07
C SER A 192 24.64 -4.75 0.47
N PHE A 193 23.35 -5.12 0.53
CA PHE A 193 22.27 -4.22 0.93
C PHE A 193 22.39 -3.79 2.38
N GLU A 194 22.64 -4.73 3.29
CA GLU A 194 22.86 -4.45 4.71
C GLU A 194 24.09 -3.58 4.94
N LYS A 195 25.20 -3.88 4.25
CA LYS A 195 26.41 -3.05 4.31
C LYS A 195 26.15 -1.63 3.79
N ALA A 196 25.35 -1.48 2.74
CA ALA A 196 24.98 -0.18 2.18
C ALA A 196 24.09 0.63 3.15
N ILE A 197 23.18 -0.04 3.89
CA ILE A 197 22.42 0.59 4.98
C ILE A 197 23.36 1.11 6.06
N ASP A 198 24.31 0.29 6.53
CA ASP A 198 25.26 0.69 7.58
C ASP A 198 26.19 1.83 7.13
N ALA A 199 26.56 1.84 5.86
CA ALA A 199 27.40 2.87 5.25
C ALA A 199 26.65 4.17 4.90
N ASN A 200 25.34 4.27 5.15
CA ASN A 200 24.49 5.39 4.72
C ASN A 200 24.52 5.64 3.20
N ASP A 201 24.67 4.58 2.41
CA ASP A 201 24.85 4.68 0.96
C ASP A 201 23.69 5.45 0.30
N PRO A 202 23.94 6.53 -0.47
CA PRO A 202 22.91 7.41 -1.03
C PRO A 202 21.99 6.77 -2.07
N THR A 203 22.18 5.49 -2.40
CA THR A 203 21.29 4.71 -3.27
C THR A 203 20.19 3.98 -2.50
N ILE A 204 20.30 3.87 -1.17
CA ILE A 204 19.28 3.27 -0.30
C ILE A 204 18.18 4.28 0.01
N ALA A 205 17.01 4.15 -0.61
CA ALA A 205 15.89 5.07 -0.43
C ALA A 205 15.06 4.74 0.84
N PRO A 206 14.38 5.74 1.44
CA PRO A 206 13.42 5.49 2.52
C PRO A 206 12.38 4.41 2.17
N SER A 207 11.83 4.40 0.95
CA SER A 207 10.91 3.34 0.50
C SER A 207 11.47 1.92 0.62
N MET A 208 12.77 1.74 0.37
CA MET A 208 13.45 0.46 0.53
C MET A 208 13.56 0.08 2.01
N LEU A 209 13.79 1.06 2.90
CA LEU A 209 13.84 0.82 4.35
C LEU A 209 12.49 0.39 4.90
N TYR A 210 11.38 0.99 4.48
CA TYR A 210 10.04 0.55 4.86
C TYR A 210 9.71 -0.84 4.33
N ALA A 211 10.00 -1.12 3.06
CA ALA A 211 9.81 -2.45 2.48
C ALA A 211 10.65 -3.50 3.21
N TYR A 212 11.92 -3.18 3.51
CA TYR A 212 12.81 -4.08 4.23
C TYR A 212 12.35 -4.32 5.68
N ALA A 213 11.95 -3.27 6.41
CA ALA A 213 11.35 -3.38 7.73
C ALA A 213 10.11 -4.27 7.72
N ALA A 214 9.22 -4.09 6.74
CA ALA A 214 8.02 -4.90 6.60
C ALA A 214 8.37 -6.39 6.43
N ILE A 215 9.34 -6.72 5.57
CA ILE A 215 9.77 -8.11 5.37
C ILE A 215 10.41 -8.69 6.64
N LEU A 216 11.24 -7.92 7.34
CA LEU A 216 11.84 -8.33 8.62
C LEU A 216 10.78 -8.65 9.69
N GLU A 217 9.70 -7.87 9.75
CA GLU A 217 8.60 -8.02 10.71
C GLU A 217 7.50 -9.00 10.24
N GLY A 218 7.69 -9.67 9.09
CA GLY A 218 6.74 -10.61 8.52
C GLY A 218 5.46 -9.97 7.98
N ILE A 219 5.51 -8.68 7.63
CA ILE A 219 4.37 -7.86 7.20
C ILE A 219 4.32 -7.78 5.68
N PRO A 220 3.20 -8.16 5.04
CA PRO A 220 3.00 -7.92 3.62
C PRO A 220 3.09 -6.43 3.27
N PHE A 221 3.77 -6.11 2.18
CA PHE A 221 4.04 -4.73 1.74
C PHE A 221 3.51 -4.47 0.32
N ALA A 222 2.71 -3.42 0.14
CA ALA A 222 2.22 -2.98 -1.15
C ALA A 222 2.79 -1.61 -1.53
N ASN A 223 3.53 -1.54 -2.64
CA ASN A 223 4.11 -0.29 -3.13
C ASN A 223 3.14 0.45 -4.07
N GLY A 224 2.56 1.55 -3.60
CA GLY A 224 1.65 2.38 -4.39
C GLY A 224 2.32 3.43 -5.29
N ALA A 225 3.65 3.56 -5.25
CA ALA A 225 4.41 4.54 -6.03
C ALA A 225 5.43 3.86 -6.97
N PRO A 226 5.89 4.53 -8.05
CA PRO A 226 6.78 3.92 -9.05
C PRO A 226 8.26 3.82 -8.65
N ASN A 227 8.60 4.05 -7.36
CA ASN A 227 9.97 3.96 -6.84
C ASN A 227 10.52 2.52 -6.88
N LEU A 228 11.83 2.39 -6.62
CA LEU A 228 12.56 1.14 -6.83
C LEU A 228 12.25 0.05 -5.78
N ALA A 229 11.77 0.39 -4.58
CA ALA A 229 11.61 -0.49 -3.40
C ALA A 229 11.43 -1.99 -3.72
N VAL A 230 10.20 -2.42 -4.05
CA VAL A 230 9.86 -3.83 -4.30
C VAL A 230 10.35 -4.37 -5.66
N ASP A 231 10.89 -3.50 -6.52
CA ASP A 231 11.54 -3.89 -7.78
C ASP A 231 13.00 -4.28 -7.58
N THR A 232 13.62 -3.97 -6.42
CA THR A 232 14.99 -4.41 -6.12
C THR A 232 15.08 -5.95 -6.08
N PRO A 233 16.04 -6.58 -6.78
CA PRO A 233 16.21 -8.04 -6.74
C PRO A 233 16.40 -8.57 -5.32
N VAL A 234 17.25 -7.90 -4.52
CA VAL A 234 17.53 -8.31 -3.14
C VAL A 234 16.29 -8.39 -2.25
N LEU A 235 15.37 -7.41 -2.31
CA LEU A 235 14.17 -7.44 -1.46
C LEU A 235 13.15 -8.46 -1.96
N ARG A 236 13.11 -8.76 -3.26
CA ARG A 236 12.26 -9.81 -3.82
C ARG A 236 12.71 -11.20 -3.40
N ASP A 237 14.02 -11.45 -3.48
CA ASP A 237 14.61 -12.72 -3.07
C ASP A 237 14.45 -12.91 -1.56
N PHE A 238 14.71 -11.86 -0.76
CA PHE A 238 14.53 -11.90 0.68
C PHE A 238 13.06 -12.09 1.10
N ALA A 239 12.11 -11.41 0.44
CA ALA A 239 10.68 -11.63 0.69
C ALA A 239 10.26 -13.07 0.38
N THR A 240 10.80 -13.65 -0.70
CA THR A 240 10.57 -15.05 -1.08
C THR A 240 11.13 -16.00 -0.02
N GLU A 241 12.37 -15.77 0.44
CA GLU A 241 13.01 -16.55 1.52
C GLU A 241 12.18 -16.51 2.82
N LYS A 242 11.66 -15.33 3.19
CA LYS A 242 10.86 -15.13 4.40
C LYS A 242 9.39 -15.54 4.24
N GLY A 243 8.94 -15.85 3.02
CA GLY A 243 7.53 -16.14 2.73
C GLY A 243 6.60 -14.93 2.95
N VAL A 244 7.12 -13.71 2.79
CA VAL A 244 6.36 -12.46 2.98
C VAL A 244 5.88 -11.94 1.63
N ALA A 245 4.59 -11.63 1.52
CA ALA A 245 4.03 -11.13 0.28
C ALA A 245 4.41 -9.66 0.06
N ILE A 246 5.06 -9.38 -1.07
CA ILE A 246 5.27 -8.01 -1.55
C ILE A 246 4.51 -7.80 -2.87
N SER A 247 4.06 -6.58 -3.12
CA SER A 247 3.32 -6.23 -4.33
C SER A 247 3.61 -4.80 -4.76
N GLY A 248 3.38 -4.53 -6.04
CA GLY A 248 3.65 -3.23 -6.64
C GLY A 248 4.08 -3.37 -8.10
N LYS A 249 4.35 -2.25 -8.77
CA LYS A 249 4.33 -0.87 -8.25
C LYS A 249 3.29 0.00 -8.94
N ASP A 250 3.04 1.16 -8.35
CA ASP A 250 2.19 2.24 -8.87
C ASP A 250 0.70 1.88 -8.97
N PHE A 251 -0.15 2.67 -8.31
CA PHE A 251 -1.59 2.39 -8.33
C PHE A 251 -2.18 2.64 -9.72
N LYS A 252 -2.73 1.57 -10.33
CA LYS A 252 -3.43 1.68 -11.61
C LYS A 252 -4.88 2.14 -11.42
N THR A 253 -5.08 3.44 -11.27
CA THR A 253 -6.37 4.03 -10.83
C THR A 253 -7.27 4.57 -11.94
N GLY A 254 -6.71 5.33 -12.90
CA GLY A 254 -7.51 6.09 -13.87
C GLY A 254 -7.06 5.87 -15.31
N GLN A 255 -6.26 6.81 -15.84
CA GLN A 255 -5.85 6.79 -17.24
C GLN A 255 -5.18 5.47 -17.63
N THR A 256 -4.20 4.99 -16.86
CA THR A 256 -3.50 3.72 -17.14
C THR A 256 -4.43 2.51 -17.05
N MET A 257 -5.42 2.50 -16.14
CA MET A 257 -6.44 1.46 -16.10
C MET A 257 -7.17 1.36 -17.45
N VAL A 258 -7.66 2.50 -17.97
CA VAL A 258 -8.34 2.59 -19.27
C VAL A 258 -7.43 2.13 -20.40
N LYS A 259 -6.14 2.52 -20.42
CA LYS A 259 -5.17 2.02 -21.41
C LYS A 259 -5.09 0.49 -21.40
N THR A 260 -5.05 -0.13 -20.22
CA THR A 260 -4.96 -1.59 -20.09
C THR A 260 -6.25 -2.33 -20.46
N VAL A 261 -7.37 -1.63 -20.64
CA VAL A 261 -8.61 -2.20 -21.19
C VAL A 261 -8.66 -2.02 -22.72
N ILE A 262 -8.36 -0.80 -23.19
CA ILE A 262 -8.49 -0.45 -24.62
C ILE A 262 -7.38 -1.08 -25.46
N ALA A 263 -6.12 -1.03 -25.02
CA ALA A 263 -5.00 -1.52 -25.85
C ALA A 263 -5.12 -3.02 -26.18
N PRO A 264 -5.45 -3.92 -25.23
CA PRO A 264 -5.71 -5.32 -25.56
C PRO A 264 -6.92 -5.51 -26.48
N MET A 265 -7.99 -4.71 -26.33
CA MET A 265 -9.16 -4.75 -27.22
C MET A 265 -8.77 -4.41 -28.67
N LEU A 266 -8.01 -3.33 -28.89
CA LEU A 266 -7.53 -2.94 -30.22
C LEU A 266 -6.68 -4.04 -30.85
N LYS A 267 -5.77 -4.64 -30.07
CA LYS A 267 -4.94 -5.77 -30.52
C LYS A 267 -5.79 -7.00 -30.87
N ALA A 268 -6.75 -7.36 -30.02
CA ALA A 268 -7.64 -8.52 -30.23
C ALA A 268 -8.52 -8.37 -31.47
N ARG A 269 -8.79 -7.13 -31.90
CA ARG A 269 -9.55 -6.82 -33.12
C ARG A 269 -8.66 -6.51 -34.32
N MET A 270 -7.34 -6.68 -34.20
CA MET A 270 -6.36 -6.41 -35.26
C MET A 270 -6.48 -4.98 -35.82
N LEU A 271 -6.87 -4.01 -35.00
CA LEU A 271 -7.17 -2.64 -35.46
C LEU A 271 -5.93 -1.75 -35.68
N GLY A 272 -4.73 -2.25 -35.37
CA GLY A 272 -3.49 -1.47 -35.43
C GLY A 272 -3.48 -0.31 -34.43
N LEU A 273 -2.29 0.18 -34.07
CA LEU A 273 -2.13 1.37 -33.23
C LEU A 273 -0.85 2.10 -33.65
N SER A 274 -1.00 3.21 -34.37
CA SER A 274 0.14 3.99 -34.88
C SER A 274 0.64 5.06 -33.90
N GLY A 275 -0.15 5.42 -32.89
CA GLY A 275 0.23 6.40 -31.88
C GLY A 275 -0.72 6.42 -30.69
N TRP A 276 -0.19 6.74 -29.51
CA TRP A 276 -0.95 6.88 -28.27
C TRP A 276 -0.47 8.12 -27.52
N TYR A 277 -1.31 9.14 -27.42
CA TYR A 277 -1.01 10.35 -26.67
C TYR A 277 -1.65 10.29 -25.27
N SER A 278 -0.98 10.79 -24.25
CA SER A 278 -1.46 10.72 -22.86
C SER A 278 -0.91 11.88 -22.04
N THR A 279 -1.78 12.84 -21.76
CA THR A 279 -1.48 14.00 -20.92
C THR A 279 -2.28 13.90 -19.63
N ASN A 280 -1.66 14.24 -18.50
CA ASN A 280 -2.31 14.30 -17.19
C ASN A 280 -1.93 15.64 -16.54
N ILE A 281 -2.91 16.34 -16.00
CA ILE A 281 -2.72 17.56 -15.22
C ILE A 281 -3.52 17.35 -13.94
N LEU A 282 -2.86 17.47 -12.80
CA LEU A 282 -3.46 17.41 -11.46
C LEU A 282 -2.86 18.52 -10.60
N GLY A 283 -3.61 18.98 -9.61
CA GLY A 283 -3.25 20.04 -8.67
C GLY A 283 -4.02 19.90 -7.37
#